data_AF-A0A2P6W6K5-F1
#
_entry.id   AF-A0A2P6W6K5-F1
#
_cell.length_a   1.000
_cell.length_b   1.000
_cell.length_c   1.000
_cell.angle_alpha   90.00
_cell.angle_beta   90.00
_cell.angle_gamma   90.00
#
_symmetry.space_group_name_H-M   'P 1'
#
loop_
_entity.id
_entity.type
_entity.pdbx_description
1 polymer ?
#
loop_
_entity_poly.entity_id
_entity_poly.type
_entity_poly.pdbx_seq_one_letter_code
_entity_poly.pdbx_strand_id
1 'polypeptide(L)'
;GSNVANVSVIQLASGLLQKRQEALDLGFPAEPDVQTLSIKNKASDLTVSIPWIHPGPLEGFGGGKITTHIIDLINKDEGEGFFFHVPSTHQSDPADPRDTGKIVNAMKRPENSGKASKMIKKSFGSTTFYGRAFGDKKIVFLEIENFDDYEIAVFRDLVDLEKVTVVDLHNDDFDEGDRENMYYGTSVAEKTRKKLEEFLEELESLEQYSYSAGFTTEIGDPSVMSIVEEVNGQRTVLYGIEGNGSSENLRELREEFNEEFEEVLLFSTDTHSSIHEMATKEQVEKDRIRETVREASSNISEASIGLAHGKADRMNLLREDYASLIFSINILVRLIPLTLALFYILLVVWTL
;
A
#
# COMPACT_ATOMS: atom_id res chain seq x y z
N GLY A 1 29.24 21.81 5.95
CA GLY A 1 28.59 22.35 7.16
C GLY A 1 27.11 22.40 6.88
N SER A 2 26.38 21.41 7.37
CA SER A 2 24.95 21.22 7.12
C SER A 2 24.14 22.26 7.89
N ASN A 3 23.49 23.17 7.18
CA ASN A 3 22.45 24.03 7.75
C ASN A 3 21.17 23.19 7.92
N VAL A 4 21.16 22.34 8.95
CA VAL A 4 19.95 21.73 9.51
C VAL A 4 19.30 22.79 10.42
N ALA A 5 18.75 23.83 9.82
CA ALA A 5 18.09 24.89 10.56
C ALA A 5 16.60 24.60 10.64
N ASN A 6 16.20 23.71 11.56
CA ASN A 6 15.01 23.85 12.42
C ASN A 6 14.39 22.56 12.97
N VAL A 7 14.83 21.36 12.58
CA VAL A 7 14.35 20.14 13.24
C VAL A 7 15.33 19.74 14.35
N SER A 8 14.94 19.96 15.60
CA SER A 8 15.75 19.56 16.74
C SER A 8 15.75 18.03 16.85
N VAL A 9 16.93 17.41 16.85
CA VAL A 9 17.11 15.97 17.13
C VAL A 9 16.41 15.56 18.44
N ILE A 10 16.30 16.49 19.40
CA ILE A 10 15.59 16.29 20.67
C ILE A 10 14.07 16.19 20.45
N GLN A 11 13.49 16.98 19.55
CA GLN A 11 12.06 16.89 19.22
C GLN A 11 11.75 15.56 18.53
N LEU A 12 12.60 15.12 17.59
CA LEU A 12 12.46 13.81 16.94
C LEU A 12 12.53 12.66 17.97
N ALA A 13 13.52 12.69 18.85
CA ALA A 13 13.64 11.69 19.92
C ALA A 13 12.45 11.72 20.89
N SER A 14 11.92 12.91 21.22
CA SER A 14 10.75 13.07 22.08
C SER A 14 9.47 12.54 21.43
N GLY A 15 9.26 12.78 20.13
CA GLY A 15 8.09 12.29 19.39
C GLY A 15 8.02 10.76 19.37
N LEU A 16 9.16 10.11 19.06
CA LEU A 16 9.31 8.65 19.13
C LEU A 16 9.00 8.08 20.52
N LEU A 17 9.58 8.67 21.56
CA LEU A 17 9.37 8.22 22.94
C LEU A 17 7.94 8.41 23.43
N GLN A 18 7.23 9.42 22.91
CA GLN A 18 5.85 9.74 23.30
C GLN A 18 4.79 9.14 22.38
N LYS A 19 5.17 8.37 21.35
CA LYS A 19 4.27 7.87 20.29
C LYS A 19 3.41 8.98 19.67
N ARG A 20 3.99 10.17 19.48
CA ARG A 20 3.33 11.31 18.81
C ARG A 20 3.88 11.46 17.41
N GLN A 21 2.99 11.67 16.45
CA GLN A 21 3.38 12.00 15.09
C GLN A 21 3.79 13.46 14.97
N GLU A 22 5.05 13.68 14.62
CA GLU A 22 5.60 15.01 14.40
C GLU A 22 5.71 15.31 12.91
N ALA A 23 5.39 16.55 12.52
CA ALA A 23 5.59 17.05 11.17
C ALA A 23 7.08 17.31 10.93
N LEU A 24 7.54 16.99 9.72
CA LEU A 24 8.89 17.26 9.27
C LEU A 24 8.87 18.48 8.35
N ASP A 25 9.46 19.59 8.76
CA ASP A 25 9.61 20.79 7.93
C ASP A 25 10.73 20.63 6.89
N LEU A 26 10.75 19.49 6.21
CA LEU A 26 11.85 19.00 5.39
C LEU A 26 11.27 18.18 4.23
N GLY A 27 11.07 18.82 3.09
CA GLY A 27 10.49 18.15 1.92
C GLY A 27 10.48 19.02 0.67
N PHE A 28 9.94 18.48 -0.42
CA PHE A 28 9.61 19.26 -1.61
C PHE A 28 8.08 19.38 -1.74
N PRO A 29 7.57 20.54 -2.17
CA PRO A 29 6.15 20.70 -2.38
C PRO A 29 5.68 19.88 -3.58
N ALA A 30 4.62 19.11 -3.40
CA ALA A 30 3.95 18.34 -4.44
C ALA A 30 2.43 18.48 -4.30
N GLU A 31 1.72 18.17 -5.37
CA GLU A 31 0.26 17.99 -5.40
C GLU A 31 0.02 16.55 -5.88
N PRO A 32 0.04 15.56 -4.99
CA PRO A 32 -0.03 14.16 -5.40
C PRO A 32 -1.34 13.85 -6.13
N ASP A 33 -1.26 12.97 -7.11
CA ASP A 33 -2.44 12.41 -7.76
C ASP A 33 -3.11 11.42 -6.79
N VAL A 34 -4.44 11.40 -6.77
CA VAL A 34 -5.23 10.50 -5.92
C VAL A 34 -6.25 9.79 -6.78
N GLN A 35 -6.11 8.47 -6.90
CA GLN A 35 -7.11 7.65 -7.54
C GLN A 35 -8.05 7.07 -6.49
N THR A 36 -9.30 6.83 -6.89
CA THR A 36 -10.32 6.21 -6.05
C THR A 36 -10.97 5.09 -6.83
N LEU A 37 -10.83 3.87 -6.34
CA LEU A 37 -11.55 2.71 -6.83
C LEU A 37 -12.84 2.58 -6.03
N SER A 38 -13.96 2.37 -6.71
CA SER A 38 -15.24 2.06 -6.07
C SER A 38 -15.80 0.76 -6.62
N ILE A 39 -16.21 -0.13 -5.73
CA ILE A 39 -16.98 -1.32 -6.06
C ILE A 39 -18.31 -1.23 -5.31
N LYS A 40 -19.41 -1.27 -6.05
CA LYS A 40 -20.76 -1.18 -5.49
C LYS A 40 -21.52 -2.45 -5.82
N ASN A 41 -22.03 -3.13 -4.80
CA ASN A 41 -22.93 -4.27 -4.96
C ASN A 41 -24.30 -3.95 -4.33
N LYS A 42 -25.15 -4.95 -4.11
CA LYS A 42 -26.49 -4.72 -3.53
C LYS A 42 -26.47 -4.39 -2.04
N ALA A 43 -25.41 -4.75 -1.33
CA ALA A 43 -25.29 -4.63 0.12
C ALA A 43 -24.66 -3.29 0.53
N SER A 44 -23.52 -2.94 -0.08
CA SER A 44 -22.70 -1.79 0.32
C SER A 44 -21.88 -1.22 -0.86
N ASP A 45 -21.12 -0.16 -0.56
CA ASP A 45 -20.17 0.49 -1.47
C ASP A 45 -18.77 0.41 -0.86
N LEU A 46 -17.85 -0.31 -1.51
CA LEU A 46 -16.41 -0.28 -1.19
C LEU A 46 -15.78 0.97 -1.80
N THR A 47 -14.97 1.67 -1.01
CA THR A 47 -14.13 2.77 -1.46
C THR A 47 -12.66 2.52 -1.13
N VAL A 48 -11.81 2.36 -2.15
CA VAL A 48 -10.37 2.17 -1.96
C VAL A 48 -9.63 3.43 -2.42
N SER A 49 -8.85 4.02 -1.50
CA SER A 49 -7.96 5.14 -1.80
C SER A 49 -6.65 4.62 -2.40
N ILE A 50 -6.22 5.24 -3.50
CA ILE A 50 -5.01 4.88 -4.23
C ILE A 50 -4.19 6.17 -4.48
N PRO A 51 -3.61 6.78 -3.43
CA PRO A 51 -2.85 8.00 -3.59
C PRO A 51 -1.44 7.71 -4.08
N TRP A 52 -0.94 8.56 -4.99
CA TRP A 52 0.40 8.43 -5.56
C TRP A 52 1.48 9.00 -4.63
N ILE A 53 1.61 8.34 -3.47
CA ILE A 53 2.58 8.59 -2.40
C ILE A 53 3.02 7.25 -1.82
N HIS A 54 4.15 7.28 -1.12
CA HIS A 54 4.57 6.16 -0.27
C HIS A 54 4.01 6.34 1.16
N PRO A 55 3.64 5.26 1.89
CA PRO A 55 2.92 5.33 3.17
C PRO A 55 3.68 5.91 4.38
N GLY A 56 4.81 6.57 4.22
CA GLY A 56 5.59 7.14 5.32
C GLY A 56 6.52 6.13 5.98
N PRO A 57 7.71 6.54 6.43
CA PRO A 57 8.78 5.59 6.72
C PRO A 57 8.69 4.97 8.12
N LEU A 58 7.97 5.61 9.06
CA LEU A 58 7.89 5.19 10.46
C LEU A 58 6.65 5.76 11.18
N GLU A 59 6.01 4.93 12.02
CA GLU A 59 4.86 5.24 12.88
C GLU A 59 4.81 6.68 13.46
N GLY A 60 5.94 7.17 13.98
CA GLY A 60 6.05 8.41 14.76
C GLY A 60 6.33 9.68 13.96
N PHE A 61 6.45 9.61 12.63
CA PHE A 61 6.85 10.78 11.83
C PHE A 61 6.07 10.89 10.52
N GLY A 62 5.75 12.13 10.15
CA GLY A 62 5.14 12.44 8.86
C GLY A 62 3.94 11.54 8.54
N GLY A 63 3.98 10.90 7.37
CA GLY A 63 2.95 10.03 6.87
C GLY A 63 2.87 8.63 7.48
N GLY A 64 3.70 8.21 8.44
CA GLY A 64 3.81 6.79 8.84
C GLY A 64 2.59 6.11 9.48
N LYS A 65 1.43 6.77 9.54
CA LYS A 65 0.09 6.17 9.81
C LYS A 65 -0.96 6.61 8.80
N ILE A 66 -0.53 7.03 7.61
CA ILE A 66 -1.44 7.64 6.63
C ILE A 66 -2.44 6.62 6.12
N THR A 67 -2.02 5.37 5.97
CA THR A 67 -2.89 4.23 5.64
C THR A 67 -3.96 4.05 6.71
N THR A 68 -3.57 3.90 7.98
CA THR A 68 -4.49 3.77 9.11
C THR A 68 -5.48 4.93 9.15
N HIS A 69 -5.00 6.16 9.05
CA HIS A 69 -5.84 7.35 9.10
C HIS A 69 -6.81 7.46 7.91
N ILE A 70 -6.39 7.11 6.69
CA ILE A 70 -7.26 7.09 5.51
C ILE A 70 -8.34 6.03 5.70
N ILE A 71 -7.96 4.81 6.11
CA ILE A 71 -8.88 3.72 6.38
C ILE A 71 -9.89 4.15 7.45
N ASP A 72 -9.45 4.65 8.60
CA ASP A 72 -10.32 5.12 9.67
C ASP A 72 -11.29 6.22 9.20
N LEU A 73 -10.81 7.17 8.38
CA LEU A 73 -11.64 8.27 7.87
C LEU A 73 -12.71 7.79 6.89
N ILE A 74 -12.39 6.85 6.00
CA ILE A 74 -13.35 6.30 5.03
C ILE A 74 -14.41 5.45 5.75
N ASN A 75 -14.02 4.73 6.82
CA ASN A 75 -14.90 3.80 7.53
C ASN A 75 -15.65 4.43 8.73
N LYS A 76 -15.45 5.72 9.01
CA LYS A 76 -15.98 6.40 10.22
C LYS A 76 -17.51 6.34 10.38
N ASP A 77 -18.26 6.35 9.28
CA ASP A 77 -19.73 6.40 9.26
C ASP A 77 -20.33 5.09 8.69
N GLU A 78 -19.89 3.93 9.19
CA GLU A 78 -20.27 2.59 8.67
C GLU A 78 -19.90 2.40 7.18
N GLY A 79 -18.87 3.13 6.73
CA GLY A 79 -18.30 2.96 5.40
C GLY A 79 -17.55 1.64 5.30
N GLU A 80 -17.25 1.25 4.07
CA GLU A 80 -16.41 0.11 3.78
C GLU A 80 -15.31 0.58 2.83
N GLY A 81 -14.07 0.56 3.30
CA GLY A 81 -13.00 1.14 2.53
C GLY A 81 -11.60 0.81 2.99
N PHE A 82 -10.67 0.96 2.06
CA PHE A 82 -9.30 0.53 2.26
C PHE A 82 -8.30 1.40 1.50
N PHE A 83 -7.06 0.94 1.45
CA PHE A 83 -5.94 1.60 0.79
C PHE A 83 -5.22 0.61 -0.14
N PHE A 84 -4.86 1.04 -1.35
CA PHE A 84 -3.90 0.30 -2.18
C PHE A 84 -2.62 1.10 -2.34
N HIS A 85 -1.49 0.40 -2.17
CA HIS A 85 -0.18 0.93 -2.45
C HIS A 85 0.03 1.04 -3.97
N VAL A 86 0.68 2.12 -4.40
CA VAL A 86 1.12 2.27 -5.79
C VAL A 86 2.63 2.15 -5.83
N PRO A 87 3.22 1.81 -6.99
CA PRO A 87 4.67 1.85 -7.14
C PRO A 87 5.23 3.23 -6.73
N SER A 88 5.89 3.26 -5.58
CA SER A 88 6.41 4.48 -4.97
C SER A 88 7.65 4.16 -4.14
N THR A 89 8.41 5.19 -3.75
CA THR A 89 9.56 5.07 -2.83
C THR A 89 9.38 6.04 -1.68
N HIS A 90 10.18 5.88 -0.63
CA HIS A 90 10.27 6.84 0.49
C HIS A 90 10.53 8.31 0.10
N GLN A 91 10.94 8.63 -1.14
CA GLN A 91 10.96 10.02 -1.61
C GLN A 91 9.57 10.65 -1.72
N SER A 92 8.53 9.83 -1.76
CA SER A 92 7.14 10.27 -1.88
C SER A 92 6.37 10.15 -0.56
N ASP A 93 7.08 9.95 0.54
CA ASP A 93 6.51 9.94 1.89
C ASP A 93 5.97 11.32 2.27
N PRO A 94 4.73 11.44 2.76
CA PRO A 94 4.22 12.68 3.33
C PRO A 94 5.04 13.13 4.53
N ALA A 95 5.37 14.42 4.59
CA ALA A 95 6.15 15.00 5.67
C ALA A 95 5.28 15.45 6.86
N ASP A 96 3.97 15.68 6.65
CA ASP A 96 3.03 16.17 7.66
C ASP A 96 1.87 15.18 7.84
N PRO A 97 1.63 14.67 9.07
CA PRO A 97 0.51 13.77 9.35
C PRO A 97 -0.87 14.36 8.99
N ARG A 98 -1.00 15.69 8.98
CA ARG A 98 -2.26 16.38 8.66
C ARG A 98 -2.61 16.33 7.18
N ASP A 99 -1.65 15.96 6.33
CA ASP A 99 -1.85 15.90 4.88
C ASP A 99 -2.78 14.74 4.46
N THR A 100 -3.07 13.79 5.36
CA THR A 100 -4.11 12.78 5.15
C THR A 100 -5.45 13.40 4.73
N GLY A 101 -5.86 14.51 5.37
CA GLY A 101 -7.12 15.18 5.02
C GLY A 101 -7.14 15.71 3.59
N LYS A 102 -5.98 16.12 3.05
CA LYS A 102 -5.86 16.59 1.67
C LYS A 102 -6.05 15.46 0.66
N ILE A 103 -5.57 14.26 0.99
CA ILE A 103 -5.76 13.05 0.18
C ILE A 103 -7.23 12.67 0.16
N VAL A 104 -7.87 12.53 1.34
CA VAL A 104 -9.28 12.16 1.43
C VAL A 104 -10.18 13.18 0.73
N ASN A 105 -9.89 14.48 0.84
CA ASN A 105 -10.64 15.52 0.14
C ASN A 105 -10.48 15.48 -1.39
N ALA A 106 -9.39 14.91 -1.89
CA ALA A 106 -9.14 14.76 -3.31
C ALA A 106 -9.77 13.52 -3.94
N MET A 107 -10.20 12.57 -3.10
CA MET A 107 -10.93 11.39 -3.58
C MET A 107 -12.22 11.81 -4.28
N LYS A 108 -12.50 11.18 -5.41
CA LYS A 108 -13.70 11.44 -6.21
C LYS A 108 -14.51 10.17 -6.35
N ARG A 109 -15.83 10.32 -6.43
CA ARG A 109 -16.72 9.20 -6.75
C ARG A 109 -16.65 8.92 -8.25
N PRO A 110 -16.31 7.68 -8.67
CA PRO A 110 -16.28 7.33 -10.08
C PRO A 110 -17.66 7.08 -10.67
N GLU A 111 -17.71 7.12 -12.00
CA GLU A 111 -18.76 6.43 -12.75
C GLU A 111 -18.42 4.94 -12.81
N ASN A 112 -19.38 4.08 -12.45
CA ASN A 112 -19.17 2.65 -12.39
C ASN A 112 -19.70 1.92 -13.62
N SER A 113 -18.98 0.89 -14.04
CA SER A 113 -19.40 -0.08 -15.04
C SER A 113 -19.92 -1.35 -14.37
N GLY A 114 -21.09 -1.83 -14.76
CA GLY A 114 -21.60 -3.17 -14.38
C GLY A 114 -20.92 -4.32 -15.15
N LYS A 115 -19.87 -4.02 -15.91
CA LYS A 115 -19.11 -4.99 -16.71
C LYS A 115 -17.61 -4.86 -16.48
N ALA A 116 -16.94 -6.01 -16.49
CA ALA A 116 -15.49 -6.14 -16.43
C ALA A 116 -15.03 -7.33 -17.28
N SER A 117 -13.76 -7.34 -17.67
CA SER A 117 -13.11 -8.52 -18.24
C SER A 117 -12.74 -9.52 -17.15
N LYS A 118 -12.39 -10.74 -17.55
CA LYS A 118 -11.64 -11.66 -16.70
C LYS A 118 -10.35 -11.00 -16.22
N MET A 119 -9.88 -11.40 -15.04
CA MET A 119 -8.51 -11.15 -14.59
C MET A 119 -7.57 -12.00 -15.45
N ILE A 120 -6.57 -11.38 -16.06
CA ILE A 120 -5.50 -12.08 -16.76
C ILE A 120 -4.19 -11.90 -16.01
N LYS A 121 -3.36 -12.94 -16.02
CA LYS A 121 -2.03 -12.97 -15.42
C LYS A 121 -0.97 -13.15 -16.49
N LYS A 122 0.10 -12.35 -16.47
CA LYS A 122 1.30 -12.55 -17.29
C LYS A 122 2.58 -12.34 -16.50
N SER A 123 3.47 -13.32 -16.58
CA SER A 123 4.80 -13.26 -15.97
C SER A 123 5.88 -13.11 -17.05
N PHE A 124 6.81 -12.19 -16.80
CA PHE A 124 7.91 -11.80 -17.66
C PHE A 124 9.22 -11.84 -16.87
N GLY A 125 9.78 -13.04 -16.68
CA GLY A 125 10.93 -13.21 -15.77
C GLY A 125 10.49 -12.97 -14.33
N SER A 126 11.11 -12.00 -13.65
CA SER A 126 10.83 -11.62 -12.26
C SER A 126 9.64 -10.66 -12.10
N THR A 127 8.98 -10.25 -13.19
CA THR A 127 7.83 -9.33 -13.13
C THR A 127 6.56 -10.09 -13.47
N THR A 128 5.54 -9.99 -12.62
CA THR A 128 4.19 -10.50 -12.89
C THR A 128 3.19 -9.35 -12.86
N PHE A 129 2.35 -9.29 -13.89
CA PHE A 129 1.19 -8.41 -13.95
C PHE A 129 -0.09 -9.23 -13.86
N TYR A 130 -1.02 -8.78 -13.03
CA TYR A 130 -2.42 -9.17 -13.07
C TYR A 130 -3.22 -7.97 -13.54
N GLY A 131 -4.27 -8.16 -14.33
CA GLY A 131 -5.07 -7.01 -14.74
C GLY A 131 -6.40 -7.37 -15.34
N ARG A 132 -7.28 -6.36 -15.35
CA ARG A 132 -8.58 -6.41 -16.00
C ARG A 132 -8.98 -5.05 -16.53
N ALA A 133 -9.86 -5.06 -17.52
CA ALA A 133 -10.52 -3.88 -18.06
C ALA A 133 -11.97 -3.82 -17.56
N PHE A 134 -12.49 -2.62 -17.35
CA PHE A 134 -13.88 -2.36 -16.99
C PHE A 134 -14.31 -1.01 -17.55
N GLY A 135 -15.38 -0.98 -18.36
CA GLY A 135 -15.69 0.20 -19.15
C GLY A 135 -14.53 0.55 -20.09
N ASP A 136 -14.07 1.81 -20.04
CA ASP A 136 -12.86 2.28 -20.72
C ASP A 136 -11.62 2.33 -19.81
N LYS A 137 -11.71 1.73 -18.62
CA LYS A 137 -10.70 1.79 -17.55
C LYS A 137 -10.02 0.45 -17.34
N LYS A 138 -8.88 0.46 -16.66
CA LYS A 138 -8.05 -0.71 -16.35
C LYS A 138 -7.48 -0.61 -14.95
N ILE A 139 -7.34 -1.76 -14.32
CA ILE A 139 -6.54 -1.93 -13.10
C ILE A 139 -5.47 -2.98 -13.38
N VAL A 140 -4.24 -2.66 -12.98
CA VAL A 140 -3.10 -3.56 -13.04
C VAL A 140 -2.53 -3.71 -11.64
N PHE A 141 -2.32 -4.96 -11.22
CA PHE A 141 -1.59 -5.31 -10.02
C PHE A 141 -0.20 -5.82 -10.41
N LEU A 142 0.81 -5.36 -9.68
CA LEU A 142 2.22 -5.59 -9.96
C LEU A 142 2.87 -6.40 -8.84
N GLU A 143 3.69 -7.37 -9.24
CA GLU A 143 4.58 -8.15 -8.36
C GLU A 143 5.94 -8.20 -9.07
N ILE A 144 7.00 -7.63 -8.49
CA ILE A 144 8.36 -7.70 -9.06
C ILE A 144 9.34 -8.21 -8.01
N GLU A 145 9.91 -9.39 -8.27
CA GLU A 145 10.91 -9.97 -7.37
C GLU A 145 12.19 -9.11 -7.34
N ASN A 146 12.87 -9.09 -6.19
CA ASN A 146 14.16 -8.44 -5.91
C ASN A 146 14.15 -6.91 -5.83
N PHE A 147 12.98 -6.26 -5.94
CA PHE A 147 12.84 -4.84 -5.69
C PHE A 147 12.00 -4.61 -4.44
N ASP A 148 12.33 -3.58 -3.66
CA ASP A 148 11.53 -3.17 -2.50
C ASP A 148 10.50 -2.13 -2.95
N ASP A 149 11.02 -1.02 -3.49
CA ASP A 149 10.24 0.12 -3.95
C ASP A 149 10.48 0.43 -5.43
N TYR A 150 9.59 1.25 -6.00
CA TYR A 150 9.70 1.73 -7.38
C TYR A 150 9.46 3.23 -7.45
N GLU A 151 10.36 4.00 -8.06
CA GLU A 151 10.14 5.42 -8.23
C GLU A 151 8.86 5.67 -9.04
N ILE A 152 7.96 6.55 -8.56
CA ILE A 152 6.68 6.88 -9.21
C ILE A 152 6.86 7.16 -10.72
N ALA A 153 7.95 7.85 -11.08
CA ALA A 153 8.29 8.20 -12.46
C ALA A 153 8.47 6.98 -13.38
N VAL A 154 8.76 5.79 -12.86
CA VAL A 154 8.87 4.54 -13.63
C VAL A 154 7.56 4.19 -14.33
N PHE A 155 6.40 4.53 -13.77
CA PHE A 155 5.11 4.14 -14.34
C PHE A 155 4.20 5.32 -14.69
N ARG A 156 4.36 6.46 -14.01
CA ARG A 156 3.41 7.57 -14.04
C ARG A 156 3.14 8.15 -15.43
N ASP A 157 4.13 8.19 -16.30
CA ASP A 157 4.03 8.73 -17.67
C ASP A 157 3.48 7.72 -18.68
N LEU A 158 3.45 6.43 -18.34
CA LEU A 158 2.84 5.37 -19.15
C LEU A 158 1.33 5.28 -18.98
N VAL A 159 0.80 5.84 -17.89
CA VAL A 159 -0.61 5.67 -17.52
C VAL A 159 -1.37 7.00 -17.55
N ASP A 160 -2.53 6.97 -18.21
CA ASP A 160 -3.55 7.99 -18.05
C ASP A 160 -4.31 7.70 -16.75
N LEU A 161 -4.08 8.49 -15.69
CA LEU A 161 -4.68 8.25 -14.37
C LEU A 161 -6.21 8.35 -14.35
N GLU A 162 -6.84 8.94 -15.36
CA GLU A 162 -8.31 8.90 -15.47
C GLU A 162 -8.81 7.51 -15.90
N LYS A 163 -7.92 6.67 -16.46
CA LYS A 163 -8.26 5.38 -17.07
C LYS A 163 -7.53 4.19 -16.50
N VAL A 164 -6.29 4.35 -16.02
CA VAL A 164 -5.43 3.24 -15.61
C VAL A 164 -4.88 3.52 -14.22
N THR A 165 -5.00 2.53 -13.34
CA THR A 165 -4.29 2.50 -12.06
C THR A 165 -3.34 1.32 -12.03
N VAL A 166 -2.17 1.52 -11.42
CA VAL A 166 -1.19 0.47 -11.15
C VAL A 166 -1.08 0.36 -9.64
N VAL A 167 -1.36 -0.83 -9.13
CA VAL A 167 -1.27 -1.18 -7.71
C VAL A 167 -0.04 -2.07 -7.55
N ASP A 168 0.86 -1.69 -6.67
CA ASP A 168 1.90 -2.60 -6.24
C ASP A 168 1.33 -3.46 -5.12
N LEU A 169 1.40 -4.78 -5.30
CA LEU A 169 0.91 -5.72 -4.29
C LEU A 169 1.79 -5.70 -3.04
N HIS A 170 3.07 -5.34 -3.17
CA HIS A 170 4.03 -5.26 -2.07
C HIS A 170 3.89 -6.44 -1.09
N ASN A 171 4.04 -7.65 -1.63
CA ASN A 171 3.71 -8.91 -0.94
C ASN A 171 4.92 -9.84 -0.80
N ASP A 172 6.13 -9.31 -0.94
CA ASP A 172 7.36 -10.06 -0.76
C ASP A 172 7.65 -10.36 0.72
N ASP A 173 8.61 -11.25 0.96
CA ASP A 173 9.02 -11.66 2.30
C ASP A 173 9.90 -10.59 2.98
N PHE A 174 9.66 -10.35 4.26
CA PHE A 174 10.45 -9.46 5.09
C PHE A 174 11.92 -9.89 5.25
N ASP A 175 12.16 -11.21 5.18
CA ASP A 175 13.48 -11.79 5.45
C ASP A 175 14.40 -11.82 4.21
N GLU A 176 13.92 -11.38 3.03
CA GLU A 176 14.69 -11.38 1.78
C GLU A 176 15.64 -10.18 1.63
N GLY A 177 16.61 -10.02 2.54
CA GLY A 177 17.84 -9.22 2.34
C GLY A 177 17.68 -7.74 1.92
N ASP A 178 18.81 -7.07 1.63
CA ASP A 178 18.80 -5.71 1.07
C ASP A 178 18.32 -5.79 -0.40
N ARG A 179 17.06 -5.42 -0.65
CA ARG A 179 16.50 -5.27 -2.00
C ARG A 179 16.78 -3.88 -2.55
N GLU A 180 16.95 -3.78 -3.87
CA GLU A 180 17.21 -2.51 -4.53
C GLU A 180 15.89 -1.79 -4.84
N ASN A 181 15.95 -0.46 -4.98
CA ASN A 181 14.83 0.32 -5.49
C ASN A 181 14.94 0.46 -7.01
N MET A 182 13.81 0.41 -7.71
CA MET A 182 13.76 0.60 -9.16
C MET A 182 13.64 2.08 -9.51
N TYR A 183 14.66 2.62 -10.18
CA TYR A 183 14.68 4.02 -10.63
C TYR A 183 14.39 4.16 -12.11
N TYR A 184 13.79 5.28 -12.49
CA TYR A 184 13.49 5.62 -13.88
C TYR A 184 14.79 5.70 -14.72
N GLY A 185 14.72 5.26 -15.99
CA GLY A 185 15.86 5.27 -16.91
C GLY A 185 16.88 4.15 -16.68
N THR A 186 16.68 3.27 -15.69
CA THR A 186 17.48 2.05 -15.55
C THR A 186 17.08 0.99 -16.57
N SER A 187 18.00 0.10 -16.94
CA SER A 187 17.71 -0.93 -17.95
C SER A 187 16.63 -1.93 -17.52
N VAL A 188 16.43 -2.11 -16.21
CA VAL A 188 15.36 -2.95 -15.67
C VAL A 188 14.03 -2.21 -15.76
N ALA A 189 13.99 -0.94 -15.32
CA ALA A 189 12.80 -0.09 -15.45
C ALA A 189 12.31 -0.02 -16.90
N GLU A 190 13.17 0.25 -17.88
CA GLU A 190 12.77 0.32 -19.30
C GLU A 190 12.20 -0.99 -19.84
N LYS A 191 12.72 -2.14 -19.39
CA LYS A 191 12.17 -3.46 -19.75
C LYS A 191 10.79 -3.66 -19.15
N THR A 192 10.64 -3.36 -17.85
CA THR A 192 9.38 -3.49 -17.13
C THR A 192 8.31 -2.58 -17.73
N ARG A 193 8.66 -1.32 -18.01
CA ARG A 193 7.84 -0.31 -18.68
C ARG A 193 7.27 -0.83 -20.00
N LYS A 194 8.14 -1.34 -20.87
CA LYS A 194 7.72 -1.93 -22.15
C LYS A 194 6.75 -3.11 -21.96
N LYS A 195 6.97 -3.95 -20.93
CA LYS A 195 6.06 -5.06 -20.63
C LYS A 195 4.72 -4.61 -20.09
N LEU A 196 4.69 -3.53 -19.31
CA LEU A 196 3.44 -2.92 -18.90
C LEU A 196 2.67 -2.36 -20.10
N GLU A 197 3.33 -1.66 -21.04
CA GLU A 197 2.68 -1.17 -22.27
C GLU A 197 2.05 -2.31 -23.07
N GLU A 198 2.82 -3.37 -23.34
CA GLU A 198 2.32 -4.58 -24.03
C GLU A 198 1.12 -5.21 -23.31
N PHE A 199 1.13 -5.21 -21.97
CA PHE A 199 0.04 -5.74 -21.15
C PHE A 199 -1.21 -4.84 -21.19
N LEU A 200 -1.04 -3.53 -21.14
CA LEU A 200 -2.14 -2.56 -21.22
C LEU A 200 -2.85 -2.64 -22.57
N GLU A 201 -2.12 -2.81 -23.67
CA GLU A 201 -2.69 -3.02 -25.01
C GLU A 201 -3.55 -4.29 -25.07
N GLU A 202 -3.11 -5.37 -24.45
CA GLU A 202 -3.89 -6.61 -24.37
C GLU A 202 -5.18 -6.43 -23.58
N LEU A 203 -5.12 -5.74 -22.43
CA LEU A 203 -6.29 -5.43 -21.62
C LEU A 203 -7.36 -4.65 -22.39
N GLU A 204 -6.97 -3.78 -23.34
CA GLU A 204 -7.93 -3.05 -24.20
C GLU A 204 -8.78 -3.96 -25.08
N SER A 205 -8.22 -5.11 -25.47
CA SER A 205 -8.86 -6.05 -26.38
C SER A 205 -9.75 -7.07 -25.68
N LEU A 206 -9.75 -7.10 -24.35
CA LEU A 206 -10.49 -8.11 -23.59
C LEU A 206 -12.01 -7.89 -23.68
N GLU A 207 -12.73 -8.98 -23.91
CA GLU A 207 -14.18 -8.98 -23.80
C GLU A 207 -14.61 -8.75 -22.35
N GLN A 208 -15.63 -7.91 -22.16
CA GLN A 208 -16.19 -7.59 -20.86
C GLN A 208 -17.58 -8.22 -20.67
N TYR A 209 -17.79 -8.82 -19.51
CA TYR A 209 -18.99 -9.55 -19.11
C TYR A 209 -19.62 -8.91 -17.88
N SER A 210 -20.80 -9.39 -17.48
CA SER A 210 -21.43 -8.94 -16.23
C SER A 210 -20.48 -9.14 -15.05
N TYR A 211 -20.39 -8.12 -14.22
CA TYR A 211 -19.51 -8.08 -13.06
C TYR A 211 -20.30 -8.34 -11.78
N SER A 212 -19.80 -9.25 -10.94
CA SER A 212 -20.31 -9.49 -9.60
C SER A 212 -19.17 -9.45 -8.61
N ALA A 213 -19.43 -8.92 -7.41
CA ALA A 213 -18.43 -8.84 -6.36
C ALA A 213 -19.06 -8.86 -4.98
N GLY A 214 -18.33 -9.41 -4.04
CA GLY A 214 -18.54 -9.24 -2.60
C GLY A 214 -17.24 -8.83 -1.96
N PHE A 215 -17.32 -8.06 -0.88
CA PHE A 215 -16.16 -7.50 -0.21
C PHE A 215 -16.44 -7.37 1.28
N THR A 216 -15.36 -7.32 2.06
CA THR A 216 -15.39 -7.18 3.52
C THR A 216 -14.13 -6.45 3.97
N THR A 217 -14.31 -5.41 4.78
CA THR A 217 -13.22 -4.75 5.52
C THR A 217 -13.42 -4.92 7.02
N GLU A 218 -12.41 -5.48 7.69
CA GLU A 218 -12.36 -5.56 9.16
C GLU A 218 -11.34 -4.54 9.68
N ILE A 219 -11.82 -3.57 10.45
CA ILE A 219 -10.98 -2.53 11.07
C ILE A 219 -10.37 -3.07 12.36
N GLY A 220 -9.04 -3.02 12.46
CA GLY A 220 -8.27 -3.55 13.57
C GLY A 220 -6.78 -3.20 13.48
N ASP A 221 -5.97 -3.93 14.22
CA ASP A 221 -4.51 -3.78 14.30
C ASP A 221 -3.86 -5.15 13.95
N PRO A 222 -3.47 -5.39 12.68
CA PRO A 222 -3.74 -4.56 11.50
C PRO A 222 -5.18 -4.68 11.00
N SER A 223 -5.62 -3.70 10.22
CA SER A 223 -6.87 -3.77 9.46
C SER A 223 -6.71 -4.71 8.27
N VAL A 224 -7.78 -5.42 7.88
CA VAL A 224 -7.73 -6.39 6.79
C VAL A 224 -8.88 -6.20 5.82
N MET A 225 -8.66 -6.49 4.53
CA MET A 225 -9.69 -6.42 3.50
C MET A 225 -9.66 -7.67 2.62
N SER A 226 -10.84 -8.08 2.16
CA SER A 226 -10.99 -9.07 1.10
C SER A 226 -12.02 -8.62 0.07
N ILE A 227 -11.73 -8.89 -1.21
CA ILE A 227 -12.62 -8.66 -2.35
C ILE A 227 -12.68 -9.98 -3.12
N VAL A 228 -13.88 -10.48 -3.35
CA VAL A 228 -14.13 -11.65 -4.19
C VAL A 228 -14.93 -11.21 -5.40
N GLU A 229 -14.36 -11.39 -6.58
CA GLU A 229 -14.93 -10.97 -7.85
C GLU A 229 -15.31 -12.20 -8.68
N GLU A 230 -16.44 -12.15 -9.37
CA GLU A 230 -16.87 -13.16 -10.34
C GLU A 230 -17.15 -12.52 -11.71
N VAL A 231 -16.43 -13.00 -12.73
CA VAL A 231 -16.59 -12.53 -14.12
C VAL A 231 -16.51 -13.70 -15.09
N ASN A 232 -17.60 -13.95 -15.82
CA ASN A 232 -17.66 -15.03 -16.83
C ASN A 232 -17.17 -16.39 -16.29
N GLY A 233 -17.63 -16.73 -15.08
CA GLY A 233 -17.31 -17.96 -14.37
C GLY A 233 -15.91 -18.03 -13.76
N GLN A 234 -15.07 -17.00 -13.89
CA GLN A 234 -13.79 -16.90 -13.17
C GLN A 234 -14.04 -16.22 -11.82
N ARG A 235 -13.59 -16.84 -10.73
CA ARG A 235 -13.55 -16.27 -9.38
C ARG A 235 -12.13 -15.80 -9.08
N THR A 236 -12.02 -14.56 -8.64
CA THR A 236 -10.75 -13.94 -8.24
C THR A 236 -10.89 -13.46 -6.80
N VAL A 237 -9.89 -13.72 -5.97
CA VAL A 237 -9.82 -13.17 -4.61
C VAL A 237 -8.63 -12.23 -4.50
N LEU A 238 -8.89 -11.04 -3.98
CA LEU A 238 -7.88 -10.10 -3.49
C LEU A 238 -8.03 -10.08 -1.98
N TYR A 239 -6.95 -10.27 -1.24
CA TYR A 239 -6.96 -10.13 0.20
C TYR A 239 -5.65 -9.51 0.67
N GLY A 240 -5.71 -8.77 1.77
CA GLY A 240 -4.55 -8.04 2.22
C GLY A 240 -4.73 -7.37 3.56
N ILE A 241 -3.64 -6.79 4.01
CA ILE A 241 -3.54 -6.17 5.33
C ILE A 241 -3.05 -4.74 5.22
N GLU A 242 -3.39 -3.95 6.22
CA GLU A 242 -2.71 -2.69 6.50
C GLU A 242 -1.38 -3.03 7.20
N GLY A 243 -0.36 -3.29 6.41
CA GLY A 243 0.96 -3.72 6.86
C GLY A 243 2.00 -3.46 5.78
N ASN A 244 3.23 -3.88 6.02
CA ASN A 244 4.31 -3.98 5.02
C ASN A 244 4.52 -5.46 4.67
N GLY A 245 4.92 -5.76 3.44
CA GLY A 245 5.21 -7.12 2.95
C GLY A 245 4.14 -8.19 3.18
N SER A 246 4.56 -9.45 3.06
CA SER A 246 3.79 -10.61 3.49
C SER A 246 4.54 -11.42 4.54
N SER A 247 3.84 -11.88 5.57
CA SER A 247 4.33 -12.93 6.46
C SER A 247 4.09 -14.34 5.89
N GLU A 248 4.83 -15.33 6.40
CA GLU A 248 4.75 -16.74 5.99
C GLU A 248 3.31 -17.26 5.99
N ASN A 249 2.54 -16.94 7.02
CA ASN A 249 1.15 -17.37 7.15
C ASN A 249 0.20 -16.75 6.08
N LEU A 250 0.48 -15.53 5.59
CA LEU A 250 -0.28 -14.91 4.50
C LEU A 250 0.04 -15.55 3.16
N ARG A 251 1.29 -15.95 2.95
CA ARG A 251 1.72 -16.71 1.77
C ARG A 251 1.14 -18.12 1.76
N GLU A 252 1.11 -18.79 2.90
CA GLU A 252 0.43 -20.09 3.03
C GLU A 252 -1.07 -19.97 2.71
N LEU A 253 -1.74 -18.89 3.14
CA LEU A 253 -3.13 -18.64 2.74
C LEU A 253 -3.30 -18.44 1.23
N ARG A 254 -2.29 -17.88 0.54
CA ARG A 254 -2.33 -17.72 -0.93
C ARG A 254 -2.44 -19.09 -1.59
N GLU A 255 -1.65 -20.05 -1.13
CA GLU A 255 -1.68 -21.43 -1.60
C GLU A 255 -3.00 -22.13 -1.25
N GLU A 256 -3.53 -21.93 -0.04
CA GLU A 256 -4.84 -22.46 0.34
C GLU A 256 -5.96 -21.92 -0.58
N PHE A 257 -5.98 -20.61 -0.87
CA PHE A 257 -6.99 -20.01 -1.72
C PHE A 257 -6.85 -20.37 -3.21
N ASN A 258 -5.66 -20.77 -3.67
CA ASN A 258 -5.47 -21.27 -5.05
C ASN A 258 -6.28 -22.56 -5.33
N GLU A 259 -6.76 -23.26 -4.29
CA GLU A 259 -7.64 -24.41 -4.45
C GLU A 259 -9.09 -24.01 -4.79
N GLU A 260 -9.51 -22.79 -4.45
CA GLU A 260 -10.91 -22.31 -4.57
C GLU A 260 -11.12 -21.20 -5.60
N PHE A 261 -10.06 -20.45 -5.93
CA PHE A 261 -10.11 -19.28 -6.81
C PHE A 261 -9.11 -19.46 -7.96
N GLU A 262 -9.51 -19.05 -9.17
CA GLU A 262 -8.62 -19.11 -10.32
C GLU A 262 -7.47 -18.10 -10.26
N GLU A 263 -7.68 -16.96 -9.59
CA GLU A 263 -6.64 -15.95 -9.37
C GLU A 263 -6.67 -15.47 -7.92
N VAL A 264 -5.50 -15.47 -7.28
CA VAL A 264 -5.32 -15.11 -5.87
C VAL A 264 -4.25 -14.04 -5.75
N LEU A 265 -4.66 -12.87 -5.29
CA LEU A 265 -3.79 -11.70 -5.14
C LEU A 265 -3.71 -11.33 -3.65
N LEU A 266 -2.53 -11.54 -3.06
CA LEU A 266 -2.17 -11.03 -1.75
C LEU A 266 -1.58 -9.63 -1.90
N PHE A 267 -2.05 -8.66 -1.12
CA PHE A 267 -1.47 -7.33 -1.08
C PHE A 267 -1.20 -6.83 0.35
N SER A 268 -0.29 -5.87 0.47
CA SER A 268 -0.15 -5.04 1.68
C SER A 268 -0.27 -3.56 1.31
N THR A 269 -0.50 -2.70 2.30
CA THR A 269 -0.53 -1.26 2.08
C THR A 269 0.85 -0.62 2.07
N ASP A 270 1.89 -1.40 2.33
CA ASP A 270 3.27 -0.97 2.56
C ASP A 270 3.45 0.05 3.70
N THR A 271 2.71 -0.15 4.80
CA THR A 271 2.82 0.75 5.95
C THR A 271 3.91 0.31 6.92
N HIS A 272 4.72 1.28 7.37
CA HIS A 272 5.73 1.08 8.41
C HIS A 272 5.23 1.49 9.81
N SER A 273 3.92 1.39 10.03
CA SER A 273 3.24 1.85 11.25
C SER A 273 3.62 1.07 12.51
N SER A 274 4.24 -0.11 12.40
CA SER A 274 4.70 -0.87 13.57
C SER A 274 5.97 -1.68 13.29
N ILE A 275 7.06 -1.35 14.00
CA ILE A 275 8.30 -2.16 13.96
C ILE A 275 8.11 -3.50 14.68
N HIS A 276 7.11 -3.60 15.57
CA HIS A 276 6.78 -4.90 16.16
C HIS A 276 6.14 -5.82 15.12
N GLU A 277 5.31 -5.30 14.22
CA GLU A 277 4.71 -6.06 13.11
C GLU A 277 5.75 -6.44 12.05
N MET A 278 6.69 -5.56 11.73
CA MET A 278 7.83 -5.85 10.83
C MET A 278 8.77 -6.95 11.37
N ALA A 279 8.72 -7.24 12.68
CA ALA A 279 9.61 -8.20 13.33
C ALA A 279 8.90 -9.51 13.72
N THR A 280 7.60 -9.64 13.44
CA THR A 280 6.80 -10.82 13.79
C THR A 280 6.57 -11.72 12.59
N LYS A 281 6.74 -13.04 12.81
CA LYS A 281 6.45 -14.08 11.79
C LYS A 281 4.96 -14.20 11.42
N GLU A 282 4.08 -13.61 12.22
CA GLU A 282 2.63 -13.61 12.03
C GLU A 282 2.14 -12.18 12.20
N GLN A 283 1.83 -11.50 11.09
CA GLN A 283 1.27 -10.14 11.13
C GLN A 283 -0.21 -10.14 11.51
N VAL A 284 -0.93 -11.19 11.10
CA VAL A 284 -2.36 -11.38 11.36
C VAL A 284 -2.69 -12.85 11.49
N GLU A 285 -3.65 -13.19 12.35
CA GLU A 285 -4.15 -14.56 12.46
C GLU A 285 -4.83 -15.00 11.16
N LYS A 286 -4.50 -16.19 10.65
CA LYS A 286 -5.08 -16.70 9.40
C LYS A 286 -6.61 -16.72 9.40
N ASP A 287 -7.21 -17.01 10.56
CA ASP A 287 -8.66 -17.13 10.69
C ASP A 287 -9.38 -15.79 10.47
N ARG A 288 -8.75 -14.65 10.78
CA ARG A 288 -9.29 -13.33 10.45
C ARG A 288 -9.43 -13.16 8.94
N ILE A 289 -8.38 -13.48 8.18
CA ILE A 289 -8.41 -13.41 6.71
C ILE A 289 -9.40 -14.42 6.11
N ARG A 290 -9.47 -15.64 6.65
CA ARG A 290 -10.45 -16.63 6.18
C ARG A 290 -11.88 -16.14 6.40
N GLU A 291 -12.15 -15.52 7.55
CA GLU A 291 -13.46 -14.96 7.85
C GLU A 291 -13.78 -13.80 6.89
N THR A 292 -12.87 -12.87 6.64
CA THR A 292 -13.12 -11.78 5.67
C THR A 292 -13.33 -12.29 4.25
N VAL A 293 -12.58 -13.31 3.79
CA VAL A 293 -12.81 -13.94 2.48
C VAL A 293 -14.15 -14.68 2.43
N ARG A 294 -14.56 -15.32 3.54
CA ARG A 294 -15.85 -16.01 3.65
C ARG A 294 -17.02 -15.02 3.62
N GLU A 295 -16.93 -13.93 4.38
CA GLU A 295 -17.95 -12.87 4.41
C GLU A 295 -18.06 -12.22 3.03
N ALA A 296 -16.93 -11.86 2.41
CA ALA A 296 -16.90 -11.34 1.03
C ALA A 296 -17.53 -12.33 0.04
N SER A 297 -17.21 -13.63 0.13
CA SER A 297 -17.80 -14.67 -0.71
C SER A 297 -19.31 -14.83 -0.51
N SER A 298 -19.79 -14.69 0.73
CA SER A 298 -21.22 -14.81 1.06
C SER A 298 -22.04 -13.62 0.56
N ASN A 299 -21.38 -12.48 0.33
CA ASN A 299 -21.98 -11.21 -0.10
C ASN A 299 -21.81 -10.94 -1.61
N ILE A 300 -21.39 -11.92 -2.40
CA ILE A 300 -21.29 -11.76 -3.86
C ILE A 300 -22.68 -11.51 -4.45
N SER A 301 -22.79 -10.39 -5.17
CA SER A 301 -23.97 -10.08 -5.97
C SER A 301 -23.57 -9.25 -7.19
N GLU A 302 -24.52 -9.05 -8.11
CA GLU A 302 -24.34 -8.15 -9.25
C GLU A 302 -23.82 -6.80 -8.76
N ALA A 303 -22.70 -6.37 -9.34
CA ALA A 303 -21.92 -5.25 -8.87
C ALA A 303 -21.50 -4.33 -10.02
N SER A 304 -20.93 -3.20 -9.66
CA SER A 304 -20.35 -2.24 -10.58
C SER A 304 -19.02 -1.72 -10.04
N ILE A 305 -18.04 -1.56 -10.92
CA ILE A 305 -16.67 -1.12 -10.59
C ILE A 305 -16.35 0.17 -11.33
N GLY A 306 -15.70 1.12 -10.66
CA GLY A 306 -15.34 2.41 -11.23
C GLY A 306 -14.01 2.92 -10.67
N LEU A 307 -13.34 3.78 -11.44
CA LEU A 307 -12.08 4.42 -11.06
C LEU A 307 -12.16 5.91 -11.39
N ALA A 308 -11.78 6.76 -10.46
CA ALA A 308 -11.74 8.21 -10.62
C ALA A 308 -10.38 8.75 -10.23
N HIS A 309 -10.03 9.91 -10.78
CA HIS A 309 -8.80 10.61 -10.46
C HIS A 309 -9.09 12.03 -9.96
N GLY A 310 -8.43 12.37 -8.86
CA GLY A 310 -8.37 13.71 -8.28
C GLY A 310 -6.93 14.07 -7.98
N LYS A 311 -6.75 15.29 -7.48
CA LYS A 311 -5.44 15.82 -7.14
C LYS A 311 -5.51 16.42 -5.74
N ALA A 312 -4.61 16.01 -4.87
CA ALA A 312 -4.54 16.53 -3.52
C ALA A 312 -4.01 17.96 -3.51
N ASP A 313 -4.48 18.73 -2.52
CA ASP A 313 -3.90 20.03 -2.21
C ASP A 313 -2.40 19.90 -1.94
N ARG A 314 -1.68 20.99 -2.23
CA ARG A 314 -0.23 21.06 -2.03
C ARG A 314 0.19 20.57 -0.65
N MET A 315 1.09 19.59 -0.62
CA MET A 315 1.72 19.00 0.57
C MET A 315 3.23 18.87 0.38
N ASN A 316 3.96 18.55 1.45
CA ASN A 316 5.40 18.33 1.39
C ASN A 316 5.67 16.83 1.40
N LEU A 317 6.48 16.35 0.46
CA LEU A 317 7.00 14.98 0.44
C LEU A 317 8.48 14.96 0.82
N LEU A 318 8.97 13.87 1.42
CA LEU A 318 10.35 13.77 1.90
C LEU A 318 11.38 13.79 0.75
N ARG A 319 12.66 14.01 1.07
CA ARG A 319 13.78 13.87 0.11
C ARG A 319 14.66 12.69 0.52
N GLU A 320 15.33 12.09 -0.46
CA GLU A 320 16.16 10.87 -0.33
C GLU A 320 17.15 10.90 0.85
N ASP A 321 17.88 12.01 1.03
CA ASP A 321 18.87 12.18 2.11
C ASP A 321 18.27 12.13 3.53
N TYR A 322 16.96 12.37 3.67
CA TYR A 322 16.28 12.51 4.95
C TYR A 322 15.64 11.21 5.43
N ALA A 323 15.17 10.35 4.53
CA ALA A 323 14.64 9.03 4.90
C ALA A 323 15.73 8.22 5.62
N SER A 324 16.93 8.16 5.04
CA SER A 324 18.12 7.52 5.63
C SER A 324 18.53 8.13 6.97
N LEU A 325 18.38 9.46 7.14
CA LEU A 325 18.68 10.15 8.39
C LEU A 325 17.66 9.82 9.48
N ILE A 326 16.37 9.78 9.15
CA ILE A 326 15.30 9.44 10.10
C ILE A 326 15.44 8.00 10.58
N PHE A 327 15.72 7.07 9.66
CA PHE A 327 16.00 5.68 9.99
C PHE A 327 17.18 5.55 10.96
N SER A 328 18.28 6.25 10.67
CA SER A 328 19.47 6.31 11.52
C SER A 328 19.17 6.90 12.91
N ILE A 329 18.38 7.97 13.00
CA ILE A 329 17.98 8.58 14.27
C ILE A 329 17.11 7.62 15.10
N ASN A 330 16.17 6.91 14.47
CA ASN A 330 15.31 5.95 15.15
C ASN A 330 16.12 4.79 15.77
N ILE A 331 17.09 4.25 15.02
CA ILE A 331 18.03 3.24 15.54
C ILE A 331 18.76 3.80 16.78
N LEU A 332 19.28 5.03 16.67
CA LEU A 332 20.01 5.69 17.76
C LEU A 332 19.15 5.89 19.01
N VAL A 333 17.91 6.38 18.85
CA VAL A 333 16.97 6.60 19.96
C VAL A 333 16.59 5.31 20.67
N ARG A 334 16.61 4.16 19.98
CA ARG A 334 16.36 2.84 20.59
C ARG A 334 17.60 2.21 21.22
N LEU A 335 18.77 2.40 20.63
CA LEU A 335 20.04 1.89 21.17
C LEU A 335 20.51 2.67 22.41
N ILE A 336 20.22 3.97 22.51
CA ILE A 336 20.65 4.80 23.66
C ILE A 336 20.07 4.29 25.00
N PRO A 337 18.76 4.04 25.16
CA PRO A 337 18.20 3.48 26.40
C PRO A 337 18.79 2.10 26.73
N LEU A 338 18.99 1.26 25.71
CA LEU A 338 19.53 -0.09 25.86
C LEU A 338 20.99 -0.07 26.33
N THR A 339 21.80 0.81 25.74
CA THR A 339 23.18 1.04 26.17
C THR A 339 23.23 1.69 27.55
N LEU A 340 22.37 2.66 27.86
CA LEU A 340 22.28 3.26 29.20
C LEU A 340 21.87 2.24 30.27
N ALA A 341 20.93 1.35 29.96
CA ALA A 341 20.54 0.26 30.86
C ALA A 341 21.71 -0.72 31.08
N LEU A 342 22.44 -1.08 30.03
CA LEU A 342 23.64 -1.91 30.12
C LEU A 342 24.73 -1.23 30.97
N PHE A 343 24.98 0.06 30.73
CA PHE A 343 25.90 0.87 31.54
C PHE A 343 25.49 0.90 33.00
N TYR A 344 24.20 1.09 33.29
CA TYR A 344 23.68 1.07 34.66
C TYR A 344 23.90 -0.29 35.33
N ILE A 345 23.60 -1.40 34.64
CA ILE A 345 23.84 -2.75 35.15
C ILE A 345 25.34 -2.96 35.43
N LEU A 346 26.22 -2.59 34.51
CA LEU A 346 27.67 -2.68 34.69
C LEU A 346 28.15 -1.86 35.90
N LEU A 347 27.58 -0.68 36.12
CA LEU A 347 27.93 0.20 37.24
C LEU A 347 27.46 -0.37 38.58
N VAL A 348 26.27 -0.99 38.62
CA VAL A 348 25.76 -1.72 39.79
C VAL A 348 26.64 -2.94 40.09
N VAL A 349 27.00 -3.74 39.08
CA VAL A 349 27.88 -4.91 39.25
C VAL A 349 29.29 -4.50 39.70
N TRP A 350 29.80 -3.37 39.22
CA TRP A 350 31.13 -2.87 39.61
C TRP A 350 31.17 -2.31 41.04
N THR A 351 30.04 -1.86 41.57
CA THR A 351 29.92 -1.31 42.93
C THR A 351 29.55 -2.35 43.98
N LEU A 352 29.17 -3.55 43.57
CA LEU A 352 29.03 -4.77 44.38
C LEU A 352 30.36 -5.52 44.45
#